data_AF-A0AAE5W842-F1
#
_entry.id   AF-A0AAE5W842-F1
#
_cell.length_a   1.000
_cell.length_b   1.000
_cell.length_c   1.000
_cell.angle_alpha   90.00
_cell.angle_beta   90.00
_cell.angle_gamma   90.00
#
_symmetry.space_group_name_H-M   'P 1'
#
loop_
_entity.id
_entity.type
_entity.pdbx_description
1 polymer ?
#
loop_
_entity_poly.entity_id
_entity_poly.type
_entity_poly.pdbx_seq_one_letter_code
_entity_poly.pdbx_strand_id
1 'polypeptide(L)'
;MKKLVSAVIITGLTLSGVATGSASAMQGNTLQSVKALQQGDQTIEGVKIGQNMTDVIRVKGEGIHTEAGFGTEQYYEYHTDKGMMIVTANSKAPNAKVTRISMSYNKADGPTYKEVKKNVSAKAVTREHYNKVTGNSGFIIDGKRSYQFASPSPKDNNIKLYRIDLEK
;
A
#
# COMPACT_ATOMS: atom_id res chain seq x y z
N MET A 1 -53.92 -41.16 -26.20
CA MET A 1 -53.10 -40.92 -24.98
C MET A 1 -52.53 -39.50 -25.06
N LYS A 2 -53.05 -38.58 -24.25
CA LYS A 2 -52.67 -37.15 -24.25
C LYS A 2 -51.34 -37.01 -23.48
N LYS A 3 -50.26 -36.60 -24.14
CA LYS A 3 -48.97 -36.33 -23.48
C LYS A 3 -48.96 -34.85 -23.06
N LEU A 4 -49.05 -34.61 -21.76
CA LEU A 4 -48.89 -33.28 -21.16
C LEU A 4 -47.41 -32.95 -21.08
N VAL A 5 -47.02 -31.83 -21.69
CA VAL A 5 -45.67 -31.25 -21.59
C VAL A 5 -45.69 -30.31 -20.39
N SER A 6 -45.01 -30.68 -19.30
CA SER A 6 -44.76 -29.78 -18.17
C SER A 6 -43.44 -29.04 -18.41
N ALA A 7 -43.53 -27.76 -18.77
CA ALA A 7 -42.40 -26.85 -18.80
C ALA A 7 -42.05 -26.43 -17.36
N VAL A 8 -40.90 -26.88 -16.86
CA VAL A 8 -40.32 -26.35 -15.61
C VAL A 8 -39.33 -25.26 -16.01
N ILE A 9 -39.74 -24.01 -15.84
CA ILE A 9 -38.85 -22.85 -15.91
C ILE A 9 -38.03 -22.87 -14.63
N ILE A 10 -36.81 -23.41 -14.68
CA ILE A 10 -35.81 -23.21 -13.63
C ILE A 10 -35.19 -21.84 -13.91
N THR A 11 -35.79 -20.81 -13.36
CA THR A 11 -35.11 -19.52 -13.14
C THR A 11 -34.01 -19.76 -12.12
N GLY A 12 -32.82 -20.11 -12.63
CA GLY A 12 -31.61 -20.02 -11.85
C GLY A 12 -31.39 -18.56 -11.50
N LEU A 13 -31.81 -18.17 -10.29
CA LEU A 13 -31.29 -16.98 -9.64
C LEU A 13 -29.77 -17.15 -9.61
N THR A 14 -29.07 -16.53 -10.56
CA THR A 14 -27.69 -16.14 -10.32
C THR A 14 -27.77 -15.20 -9.13
N LEU A 15 -27.47 -15.70 -7.93
CA LEU A 15 -27.04 -14.85 -6.85
C LEU A 15 -25.83 -14.12 -7.38
N SER A 16 -26.07 -12.93 -7.94
CA SER A 16 -25.10 -11.89 -8.11
C SER A 16 -24.62 -11.60 -6.70
N GLY A 17 -23.64 -12.37 -6.26
CA GLY A 17 -22.93 -12.15 -5.01
C GLY A 17 -22.62 -10.67 -5.02
N VAL A 18 -23.19 -9.98 -4.03
CA VAL A 18 -22.97 -8.57 -3.80
C VAL A 18 -21.46 -8.46 -3.63
N ALA A 19 -20.77 -8.09 -4.72
CA ALA A 19 -19.38 -7.73 -4.71
C ALA A 19 -19.32 -6.44 -3.92
N THR A 20 -19.37 -6.57 -2.59
CA THR A 20 -18.82 -5.58 -1.68
C THR A 20 -17.42 -5.34 -2.22
N GLY A 21 -17.23 -4.16 -2.80
CA GLY A 21 -16.12 -3.90 -3.70
C GLY A 21 -14.83 -4.39 -3.08
N SER A 22 -14.20 -5.37 -3.74
CA SER A 22 -12.78 -5.59 -3.59
C SER A 22 -12.14 -4.27 -4.02
N ALA A 23 -11.97 -3.35 -3.07
CA ALA A 23 -11.02 -2.27 -3.19
C ALA A 23 -9.75 -2.96 -3.67
N SER A 24 -9.35 -2.71 -4.92
CA SER A 24 -8.18 -3.32 -5.50
C SER A 24 -7.05 -3.04 -4.54
N ALA A 25 -6.62 -4.07 -3.79
CA ALA A 25 -5.52 -3.94 -2.87
C ALA A 25 -4.37 -3.37 -3.68
N MET A 26 -3.90 -2.17 -3.32
CA MET A 26 -2.80 -1.52 -4.02
C MET A 26 -1.66 -2.52 -4.21
N GLN A 27 -1.30 -2.77 -5.46
CA GLN A 27 -0.15 -3.59 -5.82
C GLN A 27 0.83 -2.75 -6.63
N GLY A 28 2.04 -2.63 -6.12
CA GLY A 28 3.15 -2.05 -6.83
C GLY A 28 3.31 -0.54 -6.72
N ASN A 29 4.47 -0.12 -7.20
CA ASN A 29 4.98 1.25 -7.22
C ASN A 29 4.48 2.03 -8.45
N THR A 30 3.18 2.30 -8.54
CA THR A 30 2.57 2.91 -9.75
C THR A 30 1.85 4.23 -9.47
N LEU A 31 1.60 5.02 -10.51
CA LEU A 31 0.77 6.24 -10.37
C LEU A 31 -0.69 5.91 -10.01
N GLN A 32 -1.21 4.76 -10.45
CA GLN A 32 -2.56 4.31 -10.11
C GLN A 32 -2.65 4.02 -8.61
N SER A 33 -1.64 3.37 -8.05
CA SER A 33 -1.51 3.14 -6.61
C SER A 33 -1.55 4.45 -5.82
N VAL A 34 -0.79 5.47 -6.26
CA VAL A 34 -0.80 6.81 -5.65
C VAL A 34 -2.21 7.42 -5.69
N LYS A 35 -2.89 7.37 -6.84
CA LYS A 35 -4.25 7.91 -6.99
C LYS A 35 -5.25 7.20 -6.06
N ALA A 36 -5.16 5.88 -5.96
CA ALA A 36 -6.03 5.10 -5.08
C ALA A 36 -5.85 5.51 -3.60
N LEU A 37 -4.60 5.65 -3.14
CA LEU A 37 -4.30 6.12 -1.79
C LEU A 37 -4.86 7.52 -1.51
N GLN A 38 -4.79 8.40 -2.51
CA GLN A 38 -5.34 9.76 -2.43
C GLN A 38 -6.87 9.79 -2.43
N GLN A 39 -7.51 8.79 -3.05
CA GLN A 39 -8.96 8.58 -3.03
C GLN A 39 -9.46 7.83 -1.79
N GLY A 40 -8.55 7.48 -0.87
CA GLY A 40 -8.92 6.88 0.41
C GLY A 40 -8.64 5.38 0.54
N ASP A 41 -7.99 4.74 -0.44
CA ASP A 41 -7.43 3.41 -0.20
C ASP A 41 -6.43 3.48 0.96
N GLN A 42 -6.44 2.44 1.79
CA GLN A 42 -5.60 2.30 2.95
C GLN A 42 -4.77 1.01 2.92
N THR A 43 -4.55 0.48 1.71
CA THR A 43 -3.88 -0.79 1.47
C THR A 43 -2.53 -0.54 0.80
N ILE A 44 -1.50 -1.27 1.19
CA ILE A 44 -0.22 -1.35 0.48
C ILE A 44 0.18 -2.82 0.42
N GLU A 45 0.42 -3.34 -0.78
CA GLU A 45 0.90 -4.71 -1.03
C GLU A 45 0.08 -5.79 -0.28
N GLY A 46 -1.24 -5.58 -0.22
CA GLY A 46 -2.20 -6.50 0.41
C GLY A 46 -2.36 -6.37 1.92
N VAL A 47 -1.69 -5.43 2.58
CA VAL A 47 -1.93 -5.10 4.00
C VAL A 47 -2.73 -3.83 4.10
N LYS A 48 -3.76 -3.82 4.95
CA LYS A 48 -4.63 -2.65 5.16
C LYS A 48 -4.47 -2.05 6.56
N ILE A 49 -4.50 -0.73 6.65
CA ILE A 49 -4.64 -0.04 7.95
C ILE A 49 -5.87 -0.57 8.70
N GLY A 50 -5.68 -0.88 10.00
CA GLY A 50 -6.72 -1.43 10.86
C GLY A 50 -6.99 -2.94 10.70
N GLN A 51 -6.28 -3.63 9.79
CA GLN A 51 -6.31 -5.09 9.69
C GLN A 51 -5.78 -5.73 10.98
N ASN A 52 -6.30 -6.91 11.37
CA ASN A 52 -5.69 -7.65 12.49
C ASN A 52 -4.32 -8.17 12.07
N MET A 53 -3.34 -8.05 12.96
CA MET A 53 -2.03 -8.65 12.71
C MET A 53 -2.09 -10.16 12.55
N THR A 54 -2.98 -10.85 13.27
CA THR A 54 -3.20 -12.29 13.09
C THR A 54 -3.60 -12.66 11.65
N ASP A 55 -4.34 -11.79 10.96
CA ASP A 55 -4.71 -11.98 9.56
C ASP A 55 -3.54 -11.69 8.62
N VAL A 56 -2.74 -10.66 8.92
CA VAL A 56 -1.52 -10.35 8.17
C VAL A 56 -0.53 -11.50 8.28
N ILE A 57 -0.29 -12.00 9.50
CA ILE A 57 0.65 -13.09 9.78
C ILE A 57 0.21 -14.38 9.08
N ARG A 58 -1.09 -14.70 9.10
CA ARG A 58 -1.62 -15.88 8.39
C ARG A 58 -1.35 -15.83 6.87
N VAL A 59 -1.36 -14.65 6.27
CA VAL A 59 -1.18 -14.47 4.82
C VAL A 59 0.29 -14.29 4.43
N LYS A 60 1.06 -13.54 5.22
CA LYS A 60 2.44 -13.14 4.90
C LYS A 60 3.53 -13.87 5.69
N GLY A 61 3.16 -14.69 6.68
CA GLY A 61 4.07 -15.26 7.66
C GLY A 61 4.36 -14.30 8.81
N GLU A 62 5.20 -14.70 9.75
CA GLU A 62 5.53 -13.87 10.93
C GLU A 62 6.46 -12.70 10.61
N GLY A 63 7.25 -12.80 9.54
CA GLY A 63 8.29 -11.80 9.23
C GLY A 63 9.38 -11.75 10.31
N ILE A 64 10.26 -10.75 10.22
CA ILE A 64 11.20 -10.43 11.30
C ILE A 64 10.45 -9.50 12.26
N HIS A 65 10.22 -9.98 13.48
CA HIS A 65 9.45 -9.25 14.49
C HIS A 65 10.37 -8.56 15.50
N THR A 66 10.12 -7.28 15.74
CA THR A 66 10.78 -6.49 16.77
C THR A 66 9.76 -5.67 17.56
N GLU A 67 10.07 -5.40 18.82
CA GLU A 67 9.25 -4.57 19.71
C GLU A 67 9.90 -3.19 19.86
N ALA A 68 9.09 -2.15 20.01
CA ALA A 68 9.61 -0.82 20.33
C ALA A 68 10.34 -0.84 21.69
N GLY A 69 11.51 -0.18 21.77
CA GLY A 69 12.23 -0.04 23.03
C GLY A 69 11.44 0.73 24.10
N PHE A 70 10.48 1.56 23.68
CA PHE A 70 9.50 2.24 24.52
C PHE A 70 8.13 2.26 23.84
N GLY A 71 7.06 2.06 24.60
CA GLY A 71 5.68 2.01 24.09
C GLY A 71 5.19 0.60 23.80
N THR A 72 4.07 0.49 23.07
CA THR A 72 3.43 -0.80 22.77
C THR A 72 3.57 -1.23 21.31
N GLU A 73 4.19 -0.39 20.47
CA GLU A 73 4.31 -0.67 19.04
C GLU A 73 5.12 -1.94 18.77
N GLN A 74 4.69 -2.65 17.73
CA GLN A 74 5.31 -3.87 17.23
C GLN A 74 5.65 -3.65 15.76
N TYR A 75 6.80 -4.11 15.29
CA TYR A 75 7.24 -3.97 13.91
C TYR A 75 7.47 -5.35 13.30
N TYR A 76 6.86 -5.57 12.14
CA TYR A 76 6.98 -6.81 11.38
C TYR A 76 7.57 -6.48 10.02
N GLU A 77 8.77 -6.96 9.77
CA GLU A 77 9.51 -6.73 8.54
C GLU A 77 9.39 -7.93 7.60
N TYR A 78 9.01 -7.65 6.35
CA TYR A 78 8.80 -8.64 5.30
C TYR A 78 9.70 -8.30 4.12
N HIS A 79 10.63 -9.20 3.81
CA HIS A 79 11.45 -9.12 2.61
C HIS A 79 10.70 -9.79 1.47
N THR A 80 10.40 -9.02 0.43
CA THR A 80 9.67 -9.45 -0.76
C THR A 80 10.56 -9.33 -1.99
N ASP A 81 10.15 -9.94 -3.10
CA ASP A 81 10.77 -9.76 -4.42
C ASP A 81 10.76 -8.29 -4.88
N LYS A 82 9.74 -7.52 -4.49
CA LYS A 82 9.59 -6.10 -4.82
C LYS A 82 10.40 -5.17 -3.92
N GLY A 83 10.72 -5.60 -2.70
CA GLY A 83 11.42 -4.78 -1.70
C GLY A 83 11.06 -5.14 -0.27
N MET A 84 11.25 -4.20 0.65
CA MET A 84 11.04 -4.39 2.08
C MET A 84 9.76 -3.69 2.54
N MET A 85 8.86 -4.44 3.15
CA MET A 85 7.66 -3.91 3.79
C MET A 85 7.78 -4.00 5.31
N ILE A 86 7.51 -2.90 6.00
CA ILE A 86 7.38 -2.87 7.46
C ILE A 86 5.91 -2.60 7.79
N VAL A 87 5.32 -3.47 8.60
CA VAL A 87 3.98 -3.32 9.14
C VAL A 87 4.11 -3.01 10.63
N THR A 88 3.60 -1.87 11.07
CA THR A 88 3.54 -1.51 12.48
C THR A 88 2.17 -1.85 13.05
N ALA A 89 2.15 -2.45 14.24
CA ALA A 89 0.94 -2.72 14.99
C ALA A 89 0.93 -1.97 16.32
N ASN A 90 -0.26 -1.69 16.83
CA ASN A 90 -0.44 -0.92 18.07
C ASN A 90 -0.09 -1.66 19.38
N SER A 91 0.03 -2.99 19.35
CA SER A 91 0.28 -3.83 20.52
C SER A 91 0.73 -5.24 20.10
N LYS A 92 1.15 -6.06 21.08
CA LYS A 92 1.38 -7.51 20.92
C LYS A 92 0.16 -8.39 21.23
N ALA A 93 -0.99 -7.77 21.51
CA ALA A 93 -2.19 -8.52 21.86
C ALA A 93 -2.76 -9.29 20.65
N PRO A 94 -3.54 -10.37 20.85
CA PRO A 94 -4.12 -11.14 19.75
C PRO A 94 -5.03 -10.33 18.80
N ASN A 95 -5.56 -9.20 19.28
CA ASN A 95 -6.40 -8.28 18.50
C ASN A 95 -5.62 -7.04 18.00
N ALA A 96 -4.28 -7.10 18.00
CA ALA A 96 -3.42 -6.03 17.51
C ALA A 96 -3.79 -5.62 16.09
N LYS A 97 -3.78 -4.30 15.85
CA LYS A 97 -4.22 -3.70 14.58
C LYS A 97 -3.05 -3.00 13.90
N VAL A 98 -3.01 -3.11 12.58
CA VAL A 98 -2.08 -2.35 11.73
C VAL A 98 -2.33 -0.86 11.89
N THR A 99 -1.30 -0.10 12.22
CA THR A 99 -1.34 1.38 12.36
C THR A 99 -0.47 2.10 11.34
N ARG A 100 0.56 1.45 10.81
CA ARG A 100 1.41 1.99 9.76
C ARG A 100 1.86 0.88 8.82
N ILE A 101 1.99 1.22 7.54
CA ILE A 101 2.58 0.36 6.52
C ILE A 101 3.61 1.19 5.76
N SER A 102 4.84 0.69 5.70
CA SER A 102 5.95 1.30 4.97
C SER A 102 6.45 0.29 3.94
N MET A 103 6.36 0.62 2.65
CA MET A 103 6.89 -0.22 1.57
C MET A 103 8.03 0.52 0.88
N SER A 104 9.24 -0.04 0.95
CA SER A 104 10.42 0.42 0.22
C SER A 104 10.71 -0.56 -0.92
N TYR A 105 10.60 -0.10 -2.16
CA TYR A 105 10.84 -0.89 -3.35
C TYR A 105 12.35 -0.99 -3.66
N ASN A 106 12.78 -2.14 -4.19
CA ASN A 106 14.18 -2.41 -4.55
C ASN A 106 14.72 -1.44 -5.60
N LYS A 107 13.85 -0.86 -6.43
CA LYS A 107 14.20 0.06 -7.51
C LYS A 107 13.36 1.32 -7.42
N ALA A 108 13.99 2.46 -7.71
CA ALA A 108 13.31 3.72 -7.95
C ALA A 108 12.79 3.78 -9.40
N ASP A 109 11.82 2.93 -9.74
CA ASP A 109 11.25 2.79 -11.08
C ASP A 109 9.77 3.19 -11.17
N GLY A 110 9.20 3.68 -10.07
CA GLY A 110 7.84 4.18 -10.00
C GLY A 110 7.63 5.53 -10.71
N PRO A 111 6.45 6.16 -10.49
CA PRO A 111 6.16 7.47 -11.06
C PRO A 111 7.15 8.54 -10.58
N THR A 112 7.37 9.54 -11.41
CA THR A 112 8.26 10.67 -11.09
C THR A 112 7.67 11.54 -9.98
N TYR A 113 8.53 12.28 -9.27
CA TYR A 113 8.09 13.28 -8.28
C TYR A 113 7.07 14.26 -8.85
N LYS A 114 7.27 14.72 -10.09
CA LYS A 114 6.37 15.67 -10.76
C LYS A 114 5.00 15.04 -11.04
N GLU A 115 4.93 13.76 -11.40
CA GLU A 115 3.66 13.06 -11.61
C GLU A 115 2.91 12.85 -10.30
N VAL A 116 3.61 12.43 -9.23
CA VAL A 116 2.97 12.26 -7.92
C VAL A 116 2.50 13.61 -7.37
N LYS A 117 3.31 14.67 -7.47
CA LYS A 117 2.96 16.02 -7.01
C LYS A 117 1.66 16.55 -7.64
N LYS A 118 1.36 16.18 -8.89
CA LYS A 118 0.10 16.57 -9.57
C LYS A 118 -1.14 15.83 -9.04
N ASN A 119 -0.95 14.74 -8.31
CA ASN A 119 -2.03 13.85 -7.84
C ASN A 119 -2.22 13.88 -6.32
N VAL A 120 -1.45 14.69 -5.60
CA VAL A 120 -1.63 14.92 -4.15
C VAL A 120 -2.40 16.22 -3.89
N SER A 121 -2.81 16.43 -2.65
CA SER A 121 -3.54 17.63 -2.26
C SER A 121 -2.69 18.90 -2.41
N ALA A 122 -3.35 20.04 -2.62
CA ALA A 122 -2.69 21.34 -2.67
C ALA A 122 -2.00 21.74 -1.34
N LYS A 123 -2.33 21.05 -0.23
CA LYS A 123 -1.74 21.27 1.10
C LYS A 123 -0.54 20.35 1.37
N ALA A 124 -0.21 19.46 0.45
CA ALA A 124 0.90 18.54 0.61
C ALA A 124 2.22 19.29 0.79
N VAL A 125 3.03 18.86 1.75
CA VAL A 125 4.40 19.35 1.93
C VAL A 125 5.27 18.64 0.91
N THR A 126 5.95 19.41 0.05
CA THR A 126 6.78 18.86 -1.03
C THR A 126 8.18 19.44 -0.98
N ARG A 127 9.21 18.59 -1.09
CA ARG A 127 10.60 19.04 -1.21
C ARG A 127 11.36 18.16 -2.19
N GLU A 128 12.17 18.80 -3.01
CA GLU A 128 13.17 18.16 -3.87
C GLU A 128 14.57 18.67 -3.48
N HIS A 129 15.57 17.82 -3.61
CA HIS A 129 16.95 18.12 -3.35
C HIS A 129 17.82 17.51 -4.46
N TYR A 130 18.63 18.35 -5.08
CA TYR A 130 19.56 17.94 -6.13
C TYR A 130 20.98 18.20 -5.64
N ASN A 131 21.81 17.15 -5.64
CA ASN A 131 23.18 17.23 -5.18
C ASN A 131 24.09 16.45 -6.11
N LYS A 132 25.14 17.11 -6.61
CA LYS A 132 26.08 16.55 -7.57
C LYS A 132 26.98 15.44 -6.99
N VAL A 133 27.02 15.30 -5.67
CA VAL A 133 27.86 14.34 -4.94
C VAL A 133 27.01 13.23 -4.32
N THR A 134 26.01 13.59 -3.51
CA THR A 134 25.24 12.62 -2.70
C THR A 134 24.02 12.03 -3.41
N GLY A 135 23.72 12.47 -4.63
CA GLY A 135 22.54 12.03 -5.37
C GLY A 135 21.32 12.93 -5.16
N ASN A 136 20.28 12.66 -5.94
CA ASN A 136 19.06 13.46 -5.95
C ASN A 136 17.94 12.72 -5.20
N SER A 137 17.18 13.47 -4.41
CA SER A 137 16.11 12.93 -3.58
C SER A 137 14.93 13.87 -3.49
N GLY A 138 13.78 13.36 -3.08
CA GLY A 138 12.62 14.18 -2.77
C GLY A 138 11.67 13.49 -1.84
N PHE A 139 10.75 14.25 -1.27
CA PHE A 139 9.64 13.72 -0.51
C PHE A 139 8.37 14.54 -0.74
N ILE A 140 7.24 13.86 -0.62
CA ILE A 140 5.90 14.45 -0.56
C ILE A 140 5.19 13.86 0.65
N ILE A 141 4.67 14.72 1.52
CA ILE A 141 3.84 14.32 2.67
C ILE A 141 2.46 14.95 2.48
N ASP A 142 1.42 14.12 2.47
CA ASP A 142 0.04 14.55 2.29
C ASP A 142 -0.86 13.89 3.34
N GLY A 143 -1.01 14.60 4.47
CA GLY A 143 -1.66 14.08 5.66
C GLY A 143 -0.92 12.84 6.17
N LYS A 144 -1.58 11.67 6.09
CA LYS A 144 -1.09 10.38 6.59
C LYS A 144 -0.39 9.52 5.54
N ARG A 145 -0.11 10.09 4.37
CA ARG A 145 0.65 9.44 3.30
C ARG A 145 1.98 10.15 3.11
N SER A 146 3.03 9.37 2.94
CA SER A 146 4.35 9.86 2.58
C SER A 146 4.87 9.12 1.35
N TYR A 147 5.55 9.85 0.48
CA TYR A 147 6.14 9.36 -0.75
C TYR A 147 7.59 9.82 -0.82
N GLN A 148 8.54 8.91 -1.02
CA GLN A 148 9.96 9.24 -1.12
C GLN A 148 10.52 8.87 -2.48
N PHE A 149 11.39 9.74 -2.98
CA PHE A 149 11.90 9.72 -4.34
C PHE A 149 13.42 9.74 -4.33
N ALA A 150 14.02 9.02 -5.27
CA ALA A 150 15.45 9.00 -5.49
C ALA A 150 15.75 8.84 -6.98
N SER A 151 16.98 9.16 -7.38
CA SER A 151 17.51 8.79 -8.69
C SER A 151 18.65 7.78 -8.53
N PRO A 152 18.89 6.92 -9.54
CA PRO A 152 20.02 5.98 -9.52
C PRO A 152 21.39 6.68 -9.66
N SER A 153 21.41 7.98 -10.00
CA SER A 153 22.64 8.73 -10.24
C SER A 153 22.47 10.22 -9.92
N PRO A 154 23.50 10.90 -9.38
CA PRO A 154 23.50 12.35 -9.18
C PRO A 154 23.27 13.18 -10.46
N LYS A 155 23.55 12.61 -11.64
CA LYS A 155 23.32 13.27 -12.93
C LYS A 155 21.88 13.15 -13.43
N ASP A 156 21.12 12.21 -12.89
CA ASP A 156 19.73 11.99 -13.25
C ASP A 156 18.83 12.84 -12.33
N ASN A 157 18.34 13.95 -12.85
CA ASN A 157 17.42 14.83 -12.14
C ASN A 157 15.97 14.32 -12.16
N ASN A 158 15.70 13.17 -12.77
CA ASN A 158 14.37 12.57 -12.80
C ASN A 158 14.18 11.60 -11.63
N ILE A 159 13.98 12.15 -10.43
CA ILE A 159 13.74 11.33 -9.23
C ILE A 159 12.40 10.60 -9.31
N LYS A 160 12.43 9.31 -8.99
CA LYS A 160 11.29 8.39 -9.08
C LYS A 160 10.93 7.81 -7.72
N LEU A 161 9.64 7.52 -7.55
CA LEU A 161 9.10 6.96 -6.33
C LEU A 161 9.77 5.63 -6.04
N TYR A 162 10.20 5.43 -4.80
CA TYR A 162 10.75 4.15 -4.33
C TYR A 162 10.23 3.76 -2.95
N ARG A 163 9.58 4.67 -2.22
CA ARG A 163 8.98 4.34 -0.92
C ARG A 163 7.65 5.04 -0.72
N ILE A 164 6.71 4.29 -0.16
CA ILE A 164 5.37 4.75 0.22
C ILE A 164 5.16 4.39 1.68
N ASP A 165 4.78 5.38 2.47
CA ASP A 165 4.38 5.21 3.86
C ASP A 165 2.90 5.61 4.01
N LEU A 166 2.15 4.81 4.76
CA LEU A 166 0.76 5.05 5.07
C LEU A 166 0.54 4.87 6.57
N GLU A 167 -0.16 5.81 7.20
CA GLU A 167 -0.47 5.81 8.63
C GLU A 167 -1.99 5.88 8.89
N LYS A 168 -2.41 5.40 10.07
CA LYS A 168 -3.80 5.40 10.52
C LYS A 168 -4.36 6.78 10.76
#